data_AF-A0A3N0Y3Y0-F1
#
_entry.id   AF-A0A3N0Y3Y0-F1
#
_cell.length_a   1.000
_cell.length_b   1.000
_cell.length_c   1.000
_cell.angle_alpha   90.00
_cell.angle_beta   90.00
_cell.angle_gamma   90.00
#
_symmetry.space_group_name_H-M   'P 1'
#
loop_
_entity.id
_entity.type
_entity.pdbx_description
1 polymer ?
#
loop_
_entity_poly.entity_id
_entity_poly.type
_entity_poly.pdbx_seq_one_letter_code
_entity_poly.pdbx_strand_id
1 'polypeptide(L)'
;MVLKPPKRPVMILRLFSTSPTPFYYDVGFRTKYSVQPKHCLFIKNVTLDELGIYYCMTTEAPPKFSNGTRLHIIEQTHLTECRNNTFEQNHTAVNYTEQIQRPWNIIILISGLMHGVLVIVVIGEFLSLI
;
A
#
# COMPACT_ATOMS: atom_id res chain seq x y z
N MET A 1 -12.57 34.56 -11.30
CA MET A 1 -12.49 33.16 -10.84
C MET A 1 -12.19 32.29 -12.06
N VAL A 2 -10.92 31.94 -12.30
CA VAL A 2 -10.54 31.14 -13.48
C VAL A 2 -10.83 29.67 -13.16
N LEU A 3 -11.98 29.17 -13.64
CA LEU A 3 -12.27 27.74 -13.64
C LEU A 3 -11.29 27.05 -14.58
N LYS A 4 -10.28 26.38 -14.02
CA LYS A 4 -9.44 25.45 -14.78
C LYS A 4 -10.37 24.38 -15.38
N PRO A 5 -10.31 24.09 -16.69
CA PRO A 5 -11.17 23.08 -17.29
C PRO A 5 -10.95 21.72 -16.62
N PRO A 6 -11.97 20.84 -16.59
CA PRO A 6 -11.82 19.49 -16.05
C PRO A 6 -10.70 18.79 -16.81
N LYS A 7 -9.60 18.52 -16.13
CA LYS A 7 -8.46 17.81 -16.70
C LYS A 7 -8.94 16.41 -17.08
N ARG A 8 -8.67 16.01 -18.34
CA ARG A 8 -8.92 14.63 -18.78
C ARG A 8 -8.16 13.66 -17.87
N PRO A 9 -8.69 12.44 -17.61
CA PRO A 9 -7.94 11.42 -16.89
C PRO A 9 -6.60 11.16 -17.57
N VAL A 10 -5.51 11.21 -16.80
CA VAL A 10 -4.15 10.94 -17.29
C VAL A 10 -3.77 9.53 -16.89
N MET A 11 -3.27 8.75 -17.86
CA MET A 11 -2.76 7.42 -17.57
C MET A 11 -1.34 7.53 -17.03
N ILE A 12 -1.13 7.10 -15.79
CA ILE A 12 0.16 7.27 -15.11
C ILE A 12 1.07 6.07 -15.43
N LEU A 13 0.61 4.89 -15.06
CA LEU A 13 1.34 3.65 -15.25
C LEU A 13 0.38 2.48 -15.49
N ARG A 14 0.93 1.38 -15.99
CA ARG A 14 0.23 0.11 -16.18
C ARG A 14 1.13 -1.03 -15.74
N LEU A 15 0.56 -1.95 -14.98
CA LEU A 15 1.18 -3.24 -14.72
C LEU A 15 0.57 -4.28 -15.66
N PHE A 16 1.40 -5.16 -16.21
CA PHE A 16 0.96 -6.25 -17.07
C PHE A 16 1.08 -7.57 -16.31
N SER A 17 0.11 -8.48 -16.44
CA SER A 17 0.21 -9.81 -15.83
C SER A 17 1.43 -10.60 -16.34
N THR A 18 1.94 -10.24 -17.52
CA THR A 18 3.11 -10.87 -18.15
C THR A 18 4.44 -10.30 -17.68
N SER A 19 4.47 -9.18 -16.94
CA SER A 19 5.72 -8.56 -16.49
C SER A 19 5.58 -7.89 -15.12
N PRO A 20 6.52 -8.13 -14.18
CA PRO A 20 6.53 -7.47 -12.89
C PRO A 20 6.91 -5.99 -12.98
N THR A 21 7.45 -5.53 -14.11
CA THR A 21 7.88 -4.15 -14.28
C THR A 21 6.72 -3.27 -14.74
N PRO A 22 6.36 -2.19 -14.01
CA PRO A 22 5.34 -1.27 -14.45
C PRO A 22 5.82 -0.48 -15.68
N PHE A 23 4.93 -0.35 -16.66
CA PHE A 23 5.08 0.55 -17.79
C PHE A 23 4.58 1.94 -17.41
N TYR A 24 5.33 2.97 -17.75
CA TYR A 24 5.00 4.35 -17.48
C TYR A 24 4.71 5.08 -18.78
N TYR A 25 3.61 5.81 -18.85
CA TYR A 25 3.24 6.59 -20.04
C TYR A 25 4.07 7.85 -20.21
N ASP A 26 4.67 8.33 -19.12
CA ASP A 26 5.63 9.43 -19.11
C ASP A 26 6.89 9.00 -18.34
N VAL A 27 8.06 9.36 -18.86
CA VAL A 27 9.36 9.07 -18.22
C VAL A 27 9.51 9.75 -16.86
N GLY A 28 8.93 10.94 -16.69
CA GLY A 28 8.92 11.70 -15.44
C GLY A 28 8.11 11.00 -14.34
N PHE A 29 7.14 10.15 -14.69
CA PHE A 29 6.36 9.42 -13.69
C PHE A 29 7.17 8.36 -12.95
N ARG A 30 8.31 7.89 -13.48
CA ARG A 30 9.15 6.88 -12.84
C ARG A 30 9.74 7.34 -11.51
N THR A 31 10.02 8.63 -11.36
CA THR A 31 10.60 9.19 -10.13
C THR A 31 9.54 9.42 -9.06
N LYS A 32 8.28 9.61 -9.46
CA LYS A 32 7.18 10.01 -8.58
C LYS A 32 6.23 8.88 -8.23
N TYR A 33 5.98 7.95 -9.14
CA TYR A 33 5.01 6.88 -8.99
C TYR A 33 5.70 5.51 -9.04
N SER A 34 5.28 4.60 -8.16
CA SER A 34 5.70 3.21 -8.22
C SER A 34 4.59 2.27 -7.79
N VAL A 35 4.66 1.02 -8.22
CA VAL A 35 3.71 -0.01 -7.78
C VAL A 35 4.32 -0.80 -6.63
N GLN A 36 3.58 -0.89 -5.53
CA GLN A 36 3.88 -1.77 -4.41
C GLN A 36 3.11 -3.11 -4.55
N PRO A 37 3.49 -4.15 -3.78
CA PRO A 37 2.75 -5.41 -3.76
C PRO A 37 1.25 -5.20 -3.55
N LYS A 38 0.42 -6.15 -4.01
CA LYS A 38 -1.06 -6.08 -3.96
C LYS A 38 -1.68 -4.96 -4.80
N HIS A 39 -1.03 -4.55 -5.90
CA HIS A 39 -1.52 -3.53 -6.82
C HIS A 39 -1.71 -2.14 -6.18
N CYS A 40 -0.91 -1.82 -5.15
CA CYS A 40 -0.96 -0.52 -4.49
C CYS A 40 -0.14 0.51 -5.25
N LEU A 41 -0.74 1.67 -5.58
CA LEU A 41 -0.01 2.81 -6.12
C LEU A 41 0.69 3.57 -4.99
N PHE A 42 2.00 3.77 -5.12
CA PHE A 42 2.79 4.60 -4.23
C PHE A 42 3.20 5.90 -4.93
N ILE A 43 2.96 7.03 -4.26
CA ILE A 43 3.24 8.37 -4.75
C ILE A 43 4.26 9.02 -3.83
N LYS A 44 5.43 9.37 -4.37
CA LYS A 44 6.51 10.04 -3.65
C LYS A 44 6.33 11.54 -3.70
N ASN A 45 6.63 12.22 -2.60
CA ASN A 45 6.66 13.69 -2.50
C ASN A 45 5.40 14.34 -3.10
N VAL A 46 4.25 14.05 -2.49
CA VAL A 46 2.94 14.57 -2.91
C VAL A 46 2.93 16.09 -2.76
N THR A 47 2.56 16.79 -3.84
CA THR A 47 2.40 18.25 -3.89
C THR A 47 1.00 18.61 -4.40
N LEU A 48 0.73 19.90 -4.57
CA LEU A 48 -0.55 20.40 -5.09
C LEU A 48 -0.88 19.87 -6.49
N ASP A 49 0.13 19.54 -7.30
CA ASP A 49 -0.06 19.03 -8.66
C ASP A 49 -0.60 17.59 -8.71
N GLU A 50 -0.42 16.83 -7.63
CA GLU A 50 -0.89 15.44 -7.51
C GLU A 50 -2.30 15.33 -6.96
N LEU A 51 -2.90 16.44 -6.54
CA LEU A 51 -4.26 16.41 -5.99
C LEU A 51 -5.27 16.09 -7.08
N GLY A 52 -6.21 15.21 -6.75
CA GLY A 52 -7.18 14.72 -7.72
C GLY A 52 -7.80 13.40 -7.30
N ILE A 53 -8.55 12.79 -8.23
CA ILE A 53 -9.15 11.47 -8.03
C ILE A 53 -8.34 10.46 -8.83
N TYR A 54 -7.86 9.42 -8.16
CA TYR A 54 -7.11 8.32 -8.73
C TYR A 54 -8.00 7.12 -8.95
N TYR A 55 -7.91 6.49 -10.11
CA TYR A 55 -8.73 5.34 -10.48
C TYR A 55 -7.84 4.15 -10.82
N CYS A 56 -8.24 2.96 -10.37
CA CYS A 56 -7.74 1.73 -10.94
C CYS A 56 -8.57 1.41 -12.19
N MET A 57 -7.91 0.96 -13.24
CA MET A 57 -8.55 0.65 -14.52
C MET A 57 -8.14 -0.75 -14.96
N THR A 58 -9.11 -1.59 -15.30
CA THR A 58 -8.85 -2.85 -15.98
C THR A 58 -8.81 -2.63 -17.49
N THR A 59 -8.04 -3.45 -18.20
CA THR A 59 -7.94 -3.39 -19.66
C THR A 59 -8.84 -4.40 -20.36
N GLU A 60 -9.91 -4.82 -19.69
CA GLU A 60 -11.00 -5.57 -20.33
C GLU A 60 -11.68 -4.67 -21.38
N ALA A 61 -12.40 -5.28 -22.33
CA ALA A 61 -13.22 -4.57 -23.29
C ALA A 61 -14.70 -4.76 -22.90
N PRO A 62 -15.41 -3.72 -22.43
CA PRO A 62 -14.97 -2.33 -22.24
C PRO A 62 -14.14 -2.12 -20.97
N PRO A 63 -13.30 -1.07 -20.91
CA PRO A 63 -12.49 -0.80 -19.73
C PRO A 63 -13.37 -0.45 -18.53
N LYS A 64 -13.06 -1.06 -17.38
CA LYS A 64 -13.77 -0.80 -16.13
C LYS A 64 -12.91 0.04 -15.20
N PHE A 65 -13.52 1.06 -14.60
CA PHE A 65 -12.89 1.92 -13.60
C PHE A 65 -13.40 1.56 -12.20
N SER A 66 -12.53 1.68 -11.20
CA SER A 66 -12.92 1.58 -9.79
C SER A 66 -13.68 2.85 -9.33
N ASN A 67 -14.19 2.84 -8.10
CA ASN A 67 -14.91 3.99 -7.50
C ASN A 67 -14.03 5.25 -7.29
N GLY A 68 -12.74 5.17 -7.58
CA GLY A 68 -11.80 6.27 -7.42
C GLY A 68 -11.42 6.53 -5.96
N THR A 69 -10.31 7.24 -5.76
CA THR A 69 -9.84 7.69 -4.45
C THR A 69 -9.35 9.12 -4.54
N ARG A 70 -9.91 10.03 -3.72
CA ARG A 70 -9.57 11.45 -3.74
C ARG A 70 -8.36 11.76 -2.86
N LEU A 71 -7.27 12.20 -3.47
CA LEU A 71 -6.09 12.70 -2.78
C LEU A 71 -6.23 14.21 -2.56
N HIS A 72 -6.08 14.62 -1.30
CA HIS A 72 -6.06 16.02 -0.88
C HIS A 72 -4.97 16.21 0.18
N ILE A 73 -4.33 17.38 0.20
CA ILE A 73 -3.42 17.78 1.27
C ILE A 73 -4.25 18.61 2.25
N ILE A 74 -4.19 18.25 3.53
CA ILE A 74 -4.70 19.09 4.61
C ILE A 74 -3.51 19.95 5.05
N GLU A 75 -3.57 21.25 4.82
CA GLU A 75 -2.61 22.15 5.43
C GLU A 75 -2.80 22.04 6.95
N GLN A 76 -1.73 21.68 7.65
CA GLN A 76 -1.75 21.61 9.10
C GLN A 76 -1.64 23.05 9.60
N THR A 77 -2.70 23.83 9.38
CA THR A 77 -2.91 25.11 10.04
C THR A 77 -2.75 24.81 11.52
N HIS A 78 -1.87 25.55 12.19
CA HIS A 78 -1.61 25.43 13.61
C HIS A 78 -2.89 25.83 14.37
N LEU A 79 -3.87 24.92 14.39
CA LEU A 79 -5.19 25.12 14.96
C LEU A 79 -5.11 24.67 16.42
N THR A 80 -4.46 25.52 17.21
CA THR A 80 -4.81 25.64 18.62
C THR A 80 -6.31 25.97 18.67
N GLU A 81 -7.06 25.18 19.45
CA GLU A 81 -8.46 25.43 19.86
C GLU A 81 -9.58 25.28 18.81
N CYS A 82 -10.14 24.07 18.74
CA CYS A 82 -11.42 23.73 19.39
C CYS A 82 -12.09 22.54 18.67
N ARG A 83 -11.87 21.36 19.25
CA ARG A 83 -12.74 20.19 19.11
C ARG A 83 -14.16 20.59 19.51
N ASN A 84 -15.08 20.68 18.54
CA ASN A 84 -16.53 20.57 18.76
C ASN A 84 -17.23 20.15 17.45
N ASN A 85 -17.55 18.85 17.38
CA ASN A 85 -18.79 18.26 16.84
C ASN A 85 -19.13 18.61 15.37
N THR A 86 -18.92 17.74 14.39
CA THR A 86 -19.78 16.57 14.15
C THR A 86 -19.08 15.65 13.15
N PHE A 87 -18.66 14.48 13.62
CA PHE A 87 -18.11 13.43 12.77
C PHE A 87 -19.16 12.34 12.64
N GLU A 88 -20.05 12.51 11.66
CA GLU A 88 -20.93 11.43 11.24
C GLU A 88 -20.14 10.52 10.29
N GLN A 89 -19.37 9.59 10.86
CA GLN A 89 -18.60 8.60 10.10
C GLN A 89 -19.40 7.30 9.99
N ASN A 90 -20.29 7.22 8.99
CA ASN A 90 -20.81 5.95 8.48
C ASN A 90 -19.83 5.36 7.45
N HIS A 91 -18.58 5.15 7.85
CA HIS A 91 -17.61 4.45 7.02
C HIS A 91 -17.04 3.30 7.82
N THR A 92 -17.45 2.09 7.42
CA THR A 92 -16.89 0.80 7.84
C THR A 92 -15.38 0.87 7.74
N ALA A 93 -14.73 1.13 8.87
CA ALA A 93 -13.29 1.03 9.00
C ALA A 93 -12.92 -0.44 8.87
N VAL A 94 -12.63 -0.88 7.65
CA VAL A 94 -12.06 -2.20 7.41
C VAL A 94 -10.69 -2.21 8.09
N ASN A 95 -10.61 -2.95 9.19
CA ASN A 95 -9.40 -3.22 9.98
C ASN A 95 -8.32 -3.90 9.11
N TYR A 96 -7.56 -3.10 8.35
CA TYR A 96 -6.44 -3.60 7.54
C TYR A 96 -5.14 -3.71 8.36
N THR A 97 -5.08 -3.09 9.54
CA THR A 97 -3.88 -3.04 10.39
C THR A 97 -3.62 -4.33 11.17
N GLU A 98 -4.64 -5.18 11.40
CA GLU A 98 -4.45 -6.43 12.16
C GLU A 98 -3.80 -7.57 11.34
N GLN A 99 -3.88 -7.55 10.01
CA GLN A 99 -3.48 -8.71 9.20
C GLN A 99 -1.96 -8.80 8.98
N ILE A 100 -1.23 -7.70 9.01
CA ILE A 100 0.22 -7.65 8.71
C ILE A 100 1.09 -7.91 9.94
N GLN A 101 0.54 -7.77 11.16
CA GLN A 101 1.30 -8.00 12.40
C GLN A 101 1.35 -9.49 12.83
N ARG A 102 0.45 -10.34 12.34
CA ARG A 102 0.41 -11.78 12.69
C ARG A 102 1.48 -12.69 12.06
N PRO A 103 1.99 -12.51 10.83
CA PRO A 103 2.89 -13.48 10.21
C PRO A 103 4.29 -13.53 10.84
N TRP A 104 4.83 -12.41 11.35
CA TRP A 104 6.17 -12.37 11.93
C TRP A 104 6.31 -13.21 13.20
N ASN A 105 5.31 -13.16 14.08
CA ASN A 105 5.34 -13.92 15.33
C ASN A 105 5.27 -15.44 15.09
N ILE A 106 4.54 -15.88 14.07
CA ILE A 106 4.42 -17.30 13.70
C ILE A 106 5.75 -17.82 13.13
N ILE A 107 6.43 -17.03 12.29
CA ILE A 107 7.72 -17.40 11.70
C ILE A 107 8.79 -17.59 12.79
N ILE A 108 8.82 -16.71 13.79
CA ILE A 108 9.78 -16.79 14.91
C ILE A 108 9.57 -18.08 15.74
N LEU A 109 8.32 -18.44 16.05
CA LEU A 109 8.00 -19.65 16.80
C LEU A 109 8.42 -20.94 16.08
N ILE A 110 8.13 -21.06 14.78
CA ILE A 110 8.49 -22.23 13.99
C ILE A 110 10.01 -22.36 13.85
N SER A 111 10.70 -21.23 13.63
CA SER A 111 12.16 -21.21 13.56
C SER A 111 12.80 -21.69 14.86
N GLY A 112 12.34 -21.20 16.02
CA GLY A 112 12.86 -21.61 17.32
C GLY A 112 12.67 -23.11 17.60
N LEU A 113 11.50 -23.66 17.27
CA LEU A 113 11.20 -25.09 17.42
C LEU A 113 12.13 -25.98 16.61
N MET A 114 12.38 -25.64 15.34
CA MET A 114 13.24 -26.44 14.47
C MET A 114 14.71 -26.46 14.95
N HIS A 115 15.23 -25.30 15.38
CA HIS A 115 16.60 -25.21 15.90
C HIS A 115 16.74 -25.90 17.26
N GLY A 116 15.72 -25.81 18.13
CA GLY A 116 15.71 -26.47 19.43
C GLY A 116 15.75 -28.00 19.33
N VAL A 117 14.93 -28.58 18.45
CA VAL A 117 14.93 -30.05 18.22
C VAL A 117 16.29 -30.53 17.70
N LEU A 118 16.92 -29.78 16.79
CA LEU A 118 18.23 -30.12 16.26
C LEU A 118 19.31 -30.17 17.36
N VAL A 119 19.32 -29.19 18.27
CA VAL A 119 20.26 -29.15 19.40
C VAL A 119 20.04 -30.33 20.35
N ILE A 120 18.79 -30.69 20.65
CA ILE A 120 18.46 -31.83 21.51
C ILE A 120 18.96 -33.14 20.90
N VAL A 121 18.76 -33.35 19.60
CA VAL A 121 19.23 -34.55 18.90
C VAL A 121 20.75 -34.63 18.92
N VAL A 122 21.46 -33.54 18.63
CA VAL A 122 22.93 -33.50 18.65
C VAL A 122 23.49 -33.76 20.05
N ILE A 123 22.90 -33.19 21.09
CA ILE A 123 23.33 -33.42 22.48
C ILE A 123 23.03 -34.87 22.90
N GLY A 124 21.87 -35.42 22.54
CA GLY A 124 21.49 -36.80 22.87
C GLY A 124 22.42 -37.85 22.24
N GLU A 125 22.79 -37.66 20.98
CA GLU A 125 23.79 -38.46 20.28
C GLU A 125 25.17 -38.34 20.94
N PHE A 126 25.58 -37.13 21.33
CA PHE A 126 26.87 -36.89 21.99
C PHE A 126 26.94 -37.49 23.40
N LEU A 127 25.84 -37.43 24.17
CA LEU A 127 25.76 -38.02 25.51
C LEU A 127 25.70 -39.54 25.49
N SER A 128 25.18 -40.13 24.42
CA SER A 128 25.07 -41.60 24.25
C SER A 128 26.38 -42.24 23.76
N LEU A 129 27.34 -41.42 23.30
CA LEU A 129 28.66 -41.86 22.83
C LEU A 129 29.75 -41.83 23.92
N ILE A 130 29.48 -41.23 25.08
CA ILE A 130 30.37 -41.11 26.25
C ILE A 130 29.92 -42.09 27.33
#